data_AF-A0A7Y1W3X4-F1
#
_entry.id   AF-A0A7Y1W3X4-F1
#
_cell.length_a   1.000
_cell.length_b   1.000
_cell.length_c   1.000
_cell.angle_alpha   90.00
_cell.angle_beta   90.00
_cell.angle_gamma   90.00
#
_symmetry.space_group_name_H-M   'P 1'
#
loop_
_entity.id
_entity.type
_entity.pdbx_description
1 polymer ?
#
loop_
_entity_poly.entity_id
_entity_poly.type
_entity_poly.pdbx_seq_one_letter_code
_entity_poly.pdbx_strand_id
1 'polypeptide(L)'
;MTEQKPSNRKPSLLANLLISVLITALALWLADLAFRAYERNWLAPVLPDPQGSAPVNLGGLRYNEGWVARETSEGEFRILSHGDSFAYSVMEPPLSYAGVLERDLGSAGLERTPKVVNLGEPATGTRQYRLAYDYWSEVFEHQGVLFMIFIGNDLLDDAYLHAAIEWAPNEAVIRGGNPILDPGNPRIPHKFPLRMFDYAYAWLMTALTRSEEPLPEGYNWAGLTDFDRETFLGINARYMENFDPGRLHALLPGYEQVLLLLRRAAELQAQGVHVAVAIGPSEAQVDDRLRAEVLAFQGREASEFDLHLPSRIIQRLRETHAPGVPLFDLTAAFRAEAQRTGESLYFRRNTHWNEAGNRVAGESLAASLLHAWFGQPRADEPMPESLLPSNVLLDEAGIDEYLRPLQHLTGAGEIRISGAVRAIHMLDGIVDQNDNWAVAPLNQPVLVDFAAPVMVDAIRLHLFGADGRRYRYRLEIRTDDDWVVIEDGEQLSASGIQELAWHGSAIDGLRLTGLENSKPGPGQGDAFLHIQELELIRRDSE
;
A
#
# COMPACT_ATOMS: atom_id res chain seq x y z
N MET A 1 10.48 -41.39 -73.88
CA MET A 1 9.73 -40.68 -72.82
C MET A 1 9.14 -41.72 -71.91
N THR A 2 9.73 -41.94 -70.74
CA THR A 2 9.11 -42.76 -69.69
C THR A 2 9.69 -42.37 -68.34
N GLU A 3 8.86 -41.62 -67.61
CA GLU A 3 8.70 -41.52 -66.16
C GLU A 3 9.94 -41.48 -65.27
N GLN A 4 10.35 -40.25 -64.93
CA GLN A 4 11.00 -39.97 -63.64
C GLN A 4 10.01 -40.31 -62.52
N LYS A 5 10.26 -41.40 -61.79
CA LYS A 5 9.58 -41.66 -60.51
C LYS A 5 9.92 -40.52 -59.54
N PRO A 6 8.94 -39.85 -58.93
CA PRO A 6 9.22 -38.83 -57.92
C PRO A 6 9.93 -39.50 -56.75
N SER A 7 11.14 -39.03 -56.41
CA SER A 7 11.82 -39.48 -55.20
C SER A 7 11.02 -38.98 -54.01
N ASN A 8 10.25 -39.87 -53.38
CA ASN A 8 9.65 -39.63 -52.07
C ASN A 8 10.79 -39.53 -51.04
N ARG A 9 11.43 -38.36 -50.97
CA ARG A 9 12.29 -38.01 -49.84
C ARG A 9 11.35 -37.84 -48.66
N LYS A 10 11.21 -38.90 -47.85
CA LYS A 10 10.58 -38.79 -46.54
C LYS A 10 11.30 -37.66 -45.79
N PRO A 11 10.58 -36.69 -45.20
CA PRO A 11 11.22 -35.67 -44.39
C PRO A 11 12.09 -36.36 -43.34
N SER A 12 13.31 -35.84 -43.16
CA SER A 12 14.20 -36.36 -42.13
C SER A 12 13.51 -36.23 -40.77
N LEU A 13 13.79 -37.15 -39.84
CA LEU A 13 13.25 -37.10 -38.48
C LEU A 13 13.39 -35.70 -37.86
N LEU A 14 14.49 -35.02 -38.15
CA LEU A 14 14.78 -33.64 -37.75
C LEU A 14 13.78 -32.63 -38.31
N ALA A 15 13.39 -32.75 -39.59
CA ALA A 15 12.41 -31.86 -40.21
C ALA A 15 11.00 -32.06 -39.61
N ASN A 16 10.59 -33.31 -39.34
CA ASN A 16 9.32 -33.58 -38.66
C ASN A 16 9.31 -33.06 -37.23
N LEU A 17 10.44 -33.18 -36.51
CA LEU A 17 10.59 -32.63 -35.17
C LEU A 17 10.50 -31.10 -35.19
N LEU A 18 11.19 -30.43 -36.12
CA LEU A 18 11.14 -28.98 -36.26
C LEU A 18 9.72 -28.48 -36.57
N ILE A 19 9.03 -29.14 -37.51
CA ILE A 19 7.62 -28.81 -37.84
C ILE A 19 6.74 -29.00 -36.61
N SER A 20 6.92 -30.08 -35.85
CA SER A 20 6.13 -30.35 -34.63
C SER A 20 6.34 -29.27 -33.56
N VAL A 21 7.60 -28.84 -33.35
CA VAL A 21 7.93 -27.75 -32.41
C VAL A 21 7.30 -26.43 -32.87
N LEU A 22 7.42 -26.09 -34.15
CA LEU A 22 6.84 -24.86 -34.70
C LEU A 22 5.31 -24.84 -34.61
N ILE A 23 4.65 -25.95 -34.93
CA ILE A 23 3.19 -26.08 -34.79
C ILE A 23 2.78 -25.94 -33.33
N THR A 24 3.51 -26.56 -32.41
CA THR A 24 3.21 -26.47 -30.96
C THR A 24 3.39 -25.04 -30.46
N ALA A 25 4.47 -24.36 -30.85
CA ALA A 25 4.71 -22.97 -30.49
C ALA A 25 3.61 -22.04 -31.04
N LEU A 26 3.21 -22.23 -32.30
CA LEU A 26 2.12 -21.47 -32.91
C LEU A 26 0.78 -21.73 -32.21
N ALA A 27 0.48 -22.99 -31.88
CA ALA A 27 -0.75 -23.35 -31.17
C ALA A 27 -0.81 -22.73 -29.78
N LEU A 28 0.30 -22.76 -29.03
CA LEU A 28 0.41 -22.11 -27.72
C LEU A 28 0.23 -20.60 -27.82
N TRP A 29 0.83 -19.96 -28.83
CA TRP A 29 0.69 -18.53 -29.06
C TRP A 29 -0.76 -18.14 -29.43
N LEU A 30 -1.42 -18.91 -30.31
CA LEU A 30 -2.83 -18.68 -30.65
C LEU A 30 -3.77 -18.89 -29.46
N ALA A 31 -3.51 -19.93 -28.65
CA ALA A 31 -4.26 -20.17 -27.42
C ALA A 31 -4.06 -19.03 -26.42
N ASP A 32 -2.86 -18.47 -26.32
CA ASP A 32 -2.57 -17.32 -25.45
C ASP A 32 -3.29 -16.06 -25.92
N LEU A 33 -3.31 -15.79 -27.24
CA LEU A 33 -4.08 -14.69 -27.79
C LEU A 33 -5.58 -14.83 -27.51
N ALA A 34 -6.14 -16.03 -27.70
CA ALA A 34 -7.53 -16.30 -27.37
C ALA A 34 -7.78 -16.12 -25.87
N PHE A 35 -6.85 -16.55 -25.02
CA PHE A 35 -6.93 -16.38 -23.57
C PHE A 35 -6.89 -14.90 -23.17
N ARG A 36 -5.97 -14.09 -23.71
CA ARG A 36 -5.91 -12.64 -23.44
C ARG A 36 -7.18 -11.92 -23.89
N ALA A 37 -7.75 -12.32 -25.03
CA ALA A 37 -9.03 -11.80 -25.48
C ALA A 37 -10.16 -12.20 -24.53
N TYR A 38 -10.16 -13.44 -24.03
CA TYR A 38 -11.12 -13.88 -23.02
C TYR A 38 -10.96 -13.11 -21.71
N GLU A 39 -9.73 -13.01 -21.20
CA GLU A 39 -9.40 -12.26 -19.99
C GLU A 39 -9.92 -10.82 -20.06
N ARG A 40 -9.58 -10.09 -21.13
CA ARG A 40 -9.99 -8.69 -21.30
C ARG A 40 -11.50 -8.50 -21.32
N ASN A 41 -12.24 -9.47 -21.84
CA ASN A 41 -13.69 -9.34 -22.02
C ASN A 41 -14.49 -9.93 -20.84
N TRP A 42 -13.89 -10.80 -20.02
CA TRP A 42 -14.63 -11.62 -19.05
C TRP A 42 -13.99 -11.75 -17.67
N LEU A 43 -12.66 -11.62 -17.53
CA LEU A 43 -11.95 -11.83 -16.26
C LEU A 43 -11.39 -10.56 -15.64
N ALA A 44 -10.97 -9.59 -16.46
CA ALA A 44 -10.50 -8.30 -16.00
C ALA A 44 -11.71 -7.46 -15.53
N PRO A 45 -11.79 -7.08 -14.25
CA PRO A 45 -12.86 -6.22 -13.78
C PRO A 45 -12.75 -4.86 -14.48
N VAL A 46 -13.79 -4.48 -15.21
CA VAL A 46 -13.88 -3.14 -15.78
C VAL A 46 -14.42 -2.22 -14.68
N LEU A 47 -13.59 -1.27 -14.29
CA LEU A 47 -14.01 -0.26 -13.32
C LEU A 47 -15.16 0.57 -13.86
N PRO A 48 -16.11 0.95 -13.00
CA PRO A 48 -17.22 1.78 -13.41
C PRO A 48 -16.71 3.14 -13.92
N ASP A 49 -17.37 3.67 -14.96
CA ASP A 49 -17.18 5.08 -15.32
C ASP A 49 -17.62 5.94 -14.11
N PRO A 50 -16.76 6.83 -13.57
CA PRO A 50 -17.16 7.74 -12.49
C PRO A 50 -18.41 8.55 -12.82
N GLN A 51 -18.64 8.89 -14.08
CA GLN A 51 -19.81 9.67 -14.54
C GLN A 51 -21.03 8.81 -14.88
N GLY A 52 -20.96 7.49 -14.69
CA GLY A 52 -22.09 6.59 -14.90
C GLY A 52 -23.22 6.84 -13.89
N SER A 53 -24.44 6.44 -14.25
CA SER A 53 -25.63 6.57 -13.38
C SER A 53 -26.14 5.23 -12.81
N ALA A 54 -25.65 4.09 -13.33
CA ALA A 54 -26.08 2.77 -12.88
C ALA A 54 -25.46 2.40 -11.52
N PRO A 55 -26.18 1.66 -10.66
CA PRO A 55 -25.61 1.04 -9.46
C PRO A 55 -24.37 0.20 -9.79
N VAL A 56 -23.44 0.16 -8.86
CA VAL A 56 -22.16 -0.56 -9.01
C VAL A 56 -22.22 -1.89 -8.28
N ASN A 57 -21.82 -2.97 -8.96
CA ASN A 57 -21.67 -4.29 -8.36
C ASN A 57 -20.27 -4.45 -7.77
N LEU A 58 -20.07 -4.04 -6.52
CA LEU A 58 -18.77 -4.11 -5.85
C LEU A 58 -18.33 -5.57 -5.65
N GLY A 59 -19.26 -6.50 -5.41
CA GLY A 59 -18.95 -7.93 -5.34
C GLY A 59 -18.46 -8.51 -6.67
N GLY A 60 -18.98 -8.02 -7.80
CA GLY A 60 -18.45 -8.32 -9.14
C GLY A 60 -17.04 -7.78 -9.37
N LEU A 61 -16.68 -6.70 -8.67
CA LEU A 61 -15.33 -6.15 -8.58
C LEU A 61 -14.49 -6.77 -7.45
N ARG A 62 -15.01 -7.86 -6.84
CA ARG A 62 -14.38 -8.65 -5.77
C ARG A 62 -14.13 -7.89 -4.46
N TYR A 63 -14.90 -6.85 -4.16
CA TYR A 63 -15.00 -6.32 -2.80
C TYR A 63 -15.91 -7.22 -1.95
N ASN A 64 -15.80 -7.14 -0.63
CA ASN A 64 -16.71 -7.81 0.29
C ASN A 64 -17.98 -6.98 0.51
N GLU A 65 -18.65 -6.65 -0.60
CA GLU A 65 -19.79 -5.75 -0.65
C GLU A 65 -20.72 -6.13 -1.81
N GLY A 66 -21.99 -5.77 -1.70
CA GLY A 66 -23.01 -6.07 -2.70
C GLY A 66 -23.12 -5.01 -3.81
N TRP A 67 -24.37 -4.77 -4.21
CA TRP A 67 -24.71 -3.68 -5.12
C TRP A 67 -24.88 -2.38 -4.34
N VAL A 68 -24.26 -1.31 -4.82
CA VAL A 68 -24.31 0.01 -4.19
C VAL A 68 -24.82 1.05 -5.19
N ALA A 69 -25.81 1.82 -4.77
CA ALA A 69 -26.31 2.95 -5.55
C ALA A 69 -25.29 4.11 -5.48
N ARG A 70 -25.13 4.85 -6.59
CA ARG A 70 -24.21 5.98 -6.66
C ARG A 70 -24.65 7.14 -5.78
N GLU A 71 -25.92 7.51 -5.91
CA GLU A 71 -26.56 8.54 -5.10
C GLU A 71 -27.00 7.97 -3.74
N THR A 72 -27.04 8.84 -2.74
CA THR A 72 -27.63 8.53 -1.44
C THR A 72 -29.16 8.60 -1.50
N SER A 73 -29.85 7.72 -0.79
CA SER A 73 -31.30 7.83 -0.64
C SER A 73 -31.68 8.95 0.35
N GLU A 74 -32.91 9.47 0.26
CA GLU A 74 -33.37 10.51 1.18
C GLU A 74 -33.29 10.02 2.64
N GLY A 75 -32.56 10.77 3.48
CA GLY A 75 -32.33 10.39 4.87
C GLY A 75 -31.21 9.37 5.11
N GLU A 76 -30.44 8.97 4.11
CA GLU A 76 -29.26 8.10 4.27
C GLU A 76 -28.03 8.91 4.69
N PHE A 77 -27.20 8.42 5.61
CA PHE A 77 -25.86 8.94 5.91
C PHE A 77 -24.82 7.90 5.49
N ARG A 78 -24.18 8.10 4.35
CA ARG A 78 -23.26 7.11 3.78
C ARG A 78 -21.82 7.35 4.23
N ILE A 79 -21.18 6.26 4.67
CA ILE A 79 -19.79 6.18 5.11
C ILE A 79 -19.02 5.28 4.15
N LEU A 80 -17.97 5.80 3.52
CA LEU A 80 -17.03 4.99 2.75
C LEU A 80 -15.95 4.43 3.69
N SER A 81 -15.85 3.11 3.81
CA SER A 81 -14.86 2.46 4.68
C SER A 81 -13.71 1.89 3.85
N HIS A 82 -12.51 2.45 4.01
CA HIS A 82 -11.29 2.04 3.32
C HIS A 82 -10.31 1.37 4.28
N GLY A 83 -9.57 0.39 3.78
CA GLY A 83 -8.50 -0.30 4.49
C GLY A 83 -8.03 -1.52 3.69
N ASP A 84 -7.18 -2.34 4.30
CA ASP A 84 -6.63 -3.54 3.69
C ASP A 84 -7.58 -4.76 3.78
N SER A 85 -7.02 -5.96 3.95
CA SER A 85 -7.78 -7.19 4.15
C SER A 85 -8.55 -7.23 5.48
N PHE A 86 -8.25 -6.38 6.45
CA PHE A 86 -9.03 -6.24 7.68
C PHE A 86 -10.30 -5.41 7.46
N ALA A 87 -10.24 -4.40 6.59
CA ALA A 87 -11.44 -3.74 6.05
C ALA A 87 -12.25 -4.68 5.17
N TYR A 88 -11.59 -5.40 4.26
CA TYR A 88 -12.26 -6.41 3.45
C TYR A 88 -12.98 -7.45 4.33
N SER A 89 -12.30 -7.94 5.37
CA SER A 89 -12.73 -8.99 6.29
C SER A 89 -12.86 -10.37 5.66
N VAL A 90 -12.45 -11.41 6.40
CA VAL A 90 -12.71 -12.81 6.04
C VAL A 90 -14.12 -13.25 6.39
N MET A 91 -14.92 -12.38 7.02
CA MET A 91 -16.32 -12.61 7.35
C MET A 91 -17.23 -12.18 6.20
N GLU A 92 -18.41 -12.78 6.10
CA GLU A 92 -19.48 -12.26 5.23
C GLU A 92 -19.85 -10.82 5.62
N PRO A 93 -20.36 -9.99 4.68
CA PRO A 93 -20.53 -8.55 4.91
C PRO A 93 -21.24 -8.17 6.22
N PRO A 94 -22.35 -8.83 6.64
CA PRO A 94 -23.03 -8.49 7.90
C PRO A 94 -22.20 -8.76 9.17
N LEU A 95 -21.21 -9.65 9.09
CA LEU A 95 -20.35 -10.07 10.20
C LEU A 95 -18.96 -9.42 10.14
N SER A 96 -18.65 -8.70 9.07
CA SER A 96 -17.48 -7.82 9.00
C SER A 96 -17.62 -6.65 9.99
N TYR A 97 -16.51 -6.01 10.37
CA TYR A 97 -16.61 -4.82 11.23
C TYR A 97 -17.50 -3.74 10.60
N ALA A 98 -17.50 -3.61 9.27
CA ALA A 98 -18.29 -2.61 8.55
C ALA A 98 -19.79 -2.91 8.70
N GLY A 99 -20.18 -4.18 8.61
CA GLY A 99 -21.56 -4.62 8.83
C GLY A 99 -22.01 -4.44 10.28
N VAL A 100 -21.14 -4.76 11.24
CA VAL A 100 -21.39 -4.54 12.68
C VAL A 100 -21.52 -3.04 12.98
N LEU A 101 -20.63 -2.22 12.43
CA LEU A 101 -20.67 -0.76 12.53
C LEU A 101 -21.99 -0.20 12.00
N GLU A 102 -22.41 -0.60 10.79
CA GLU A 102 -23.68 -0.17 10.19
C GLU A 102 -24.87 -0.52 11.10
N ARG A 103 -24.93 -1.77 11.57
CA ARG A 103 -26.00 -2.26 12.46
C ARG A 103 -26.10 -1.43 13.74
N ASP A 104 -24.96 -1.15 14.37
CA ASP A 104 -24.94 -0.48 15.67
C ASP A 104 -25.21 1.02 15.55
N LEU A 105 -24.68 1.69 14.53
CA LEU A 105 -25.05 3.06 14.22
C LEU A 105 -26.55 3.16 13.87
N GLY A 106 -27.09 2.22 13.10
CA GLY A 106 -28.52 2.17 12.75
C GLY A 106 -29.44 1.95 13.95
N SER A 107 -28.94 1.31 15.01
CA SER A 107 -29.69 1.08 16.25
C SER A 107 -29.66 2.27 17.21
N ALA A 108 -28.84 3.29 16.94
CA ALA A 108 -28.63 4.44 17.82
C ALA A 108 -29.68 5.56 17.69
N GLY A 109 -30.71 5.38 16.85
CA GLY A 109 -31.80 6.34 16.68
C GLY A 109 -31.38 7.68 16.05
N LEU A 110 -30.39 7.63 15.14
CA LEU A 110 -29.91 8.80 14.41
C LEU A 110 -30.97 9.36 13.45
N GLU A 111 -30.91 10.65 13.16
CA GLU A 111 -31.83 11.33 12.23
C GLU A 111 -31.71 10.78 10.80
N ARG A 112 -30.48 10.50 10.38
CA ARG A 112 -30.18 9.85 9.09
C ARG A 112 -29.77 8.41 9.33
N THR A 113 -30.26 7.51 8.48
CA THR A 113 -29.95 6.08 8.50
C THR A 113 -28.52 5.86 8.01
N PRO A 114 -27.61 5.36 8.86
CA PRO A 114 -26.23 5.07 8.46
C PRO A 114 -26.18 3.95 7.42
N LYS A 115 -25.33 4.12 6.41
CA LYS A 115 -24.96 3.07 5.45
C LYS A 115 -23.45 3.03 5.33
N VAL A 116 -22.83 1.90 5.62
CA VAL A 116 -21.38 1.71 5.48
C VAL A 116 -21.14 0.94 4.19
N VAL A 117 -20.37 1.54 3.28
CA VAL A 117 -19.92 0.86 2.05
C VAL A 117 -18.52 0.35 2.28
N ASN A 118 -18.36 -0.98 2.26
CA ASN A 118 -17.05 -1.60 2.46
C ASN A 118 -16.20 -1.56 1.18
N LEU A 119 -15.19 -0.70 1.20
CA LEU A 119 -14.19 -0.54 0.14
C LEU A 119 -12.81 -1.05 0.59
N GLY A 120 -12.79 -2.03 1.51
CA GLY A 120 -11.58 -2.71 1.93
C GLY A 120 -10.99 -3.59 0.83
N GLU A 121 -9.67 -3.56 0.67
CA GLU A 121 -8.96 -4.28 -0.38
C GLU A 121 -7.72 -5.01 0.15
N PRO A 122 -7.66 -6.35 0.04
CA PRO A 122 -6.51 -7.11 0.53
C PRO A 122 -5.17 -6.67 -0.08
N ALA A 123 -4.10 -6.74 0.73
CA ALA A 123 -2.73 -6.42 0.31
C ALA A 123 -2.55 -4.99 -0.23
N THR A 124 -3.17 -4.03 0.44
CA THR A 124 -3.03 -2.59 0.18
C THR A 124 -2.57 -1.88 1.46
N GLY A 125 -1.99 -0.68 1.33
CA GLY A 125 -1.54 0.15 2.44
C GLY A 125 -2.10 1.57 2.35
N THR A 126 -1.61 2.46 3.21
CA THR A 126 -2.18 3.81 3.37
C THR A 126 -2.09 4.67 2.12
N ARG A 127 -1.07 4.45 1.28
CA ARG A 127 -0.97 5.06 -0.05
C ARG A 127 -2.15 4.69 -0.94
N GLN A 128 -2.49 3.40 -1.00
CA GLN A 128 -3.57 2.87 -1.82
C GLN A 128 -4.93 3.32 -1.29
N TYR A 129 -5.13 3.41 0.03
CA TYR A 129 -6.39 3.90 0.61
C TYR A 129 -6.74 5.29 0.09
N ARG A 130 -5.76 6.20 0.08
CA ARG A 130 -5.92 7.57 -0.41
C ARG A 130 -6.31 7.60 -1.89
N LEU A 131 -5.61 6.83 -2.73
CA LEU A 131 -5.88 6.76 -4.16
C LEU A 131 -7.25 6.12 -4.46
N ALA A 132 -7.60 5.05 -3.72
CA ALA A 132 -8.89 4.39 -3.83
C ALA A 132 -10.03 5.34 -3.43
N TYR A 133 -9.85 6.10 -2.35
CA TYR A 133 -10.81 7.13 -1.95
C TYR A 133 -11.02 8.17 -3.04
N ASP A 134 -9.95 8.75 -3.61
CA ASP A 134 -10.09 9.79 -4.62
C ASP A 134 -10.96 9.32 -5.80
N TYR A 135 -10.79 8.07 -6.26
CA TYR A 135 -11.64 7.48 -7.28
C TYR A 135 -13.07 7.18 -6.79
N TRP A 136 -13.23 6.46 -5.68
CA TRP A 136 -14.56 6.03 -5.22
C TRP A 136 -15.43 7.20 -4.74
N SER A 137 -14.81 8.29 -4.30
CA SER A 137 -15.50 9.54 -3.93
C SER A 137 -16.17 10.23 -5.12
N GLU A 138 -15.69 10.01 -6.35
CA GLU A 138 -16.33 10.48 -7.58
C GLU A 138 -17.48 9.55 -8.01
N VAL A 139 -17.43 8.28 -7.61
CA VAL A 139 -18.42 7.26 -7.98
C VAL A 139 -19.62 7.26 -7.02
N PHE A 140 -19.38 7.45 -5.72
CA PHE A 140 -20.38 7.36 -4.67
C PHE A 140 -20.54 8.68 -3.90
N GLU A 141 -21.76 9.21 -3.88
CA GLU A 141 -22.14 10.24 -2.92
C GLU A 141 -21.98 9.70 -1.50
N HIS A 142 -21.38 10.49 -0.62
CA HIS A 142 -21.15 10.11 0.77
C HIS A 142 -21.07 11.34 1.67
N GLN A 143 -21.15 11.11 2.98
CA GLN A 143 -21.03 12.16 4.00
C GLN A 143 -19.92 11.85 5.00
N GLY A 144 -19.51 10.58 5.10
CA GLY A 144 -18.43 10.15 5.95
C GLY A 144 -17.40 9.30 5.22
N VAL A 145 -16.17 9.29 5.75
CA VAL A 145 -15.11 8.37 5.36
C VAL A 145 -14.39 7.86 6.61
N LEU A 146 -14.12 6.56 6.62
CA LEU A 146 -13.36 5.86 7.65
C LEU A 146 -12.14 5.19 6.99
N PHE A 147 -10.94 5.53 7.45
CA PHE A 147 -9.71 4.85 7.06
C PHE A 147 -9.24 3.92 8.18
N MET A 148 -9.16 2.61 7.92
CA MET A 148 -8.65 1.60 8.83
C MET A 148 -7.20 1.29 8.49
N ILE A 149 -6.27 1.76 9.32
CA ILE A 149 -4.85 1.41 9.25
C ILE A 149 -4.64 0.14 10.06
N PHE A 150 -4.19 -0.94 9.45
CA PHE A 150 -3.80 -2.15 10.17
C PHE A 150 -2.31 -2.15 10.48
N ILE A 151 -1.96 -2.23 11.77
CA ILE A 151 -0.57 -2.04 12.21
C ILE A 151 0.35 -3.22 11.85
N GLY A 152 -0.19 -4.35 11.44
CA GLY A 152 0.62 -5.50 11.03
C GLY A 152 1.37 -5.21 9.73
N ASN A 153 0.67 -5.07 8.60
CA ASN A 153 1.33 -4.91 7.30
C ASN A 153 1.34 -3.48 6.75
N ASP A 154 0.40 -2.59 7.03
CA ASP A 154 0.29 -1.32 6.26
C ASP A 154 1.59 -0.49 6.26
N LEU A 155 2.17 -0.29 7.44
CA LEU A 155 3.43 0.44 7.59
C LEU A 155 4.58 -0.26 6.84
N LEU A 156 4.66 -1.59 6.96
CA LEU A 156 5.72 -2.39 6.34
C LEU A 156 5.56 -2.45 4.82
N ASP A 157 4.31 -2.55 4.35
CA ASP A 157 3.93 -2.63 2.94
C ASP A 157 4.25 -1.33 2.23
N ASP A 158 4.02 -0.18 2.87
CA ASP A 158 4.40 1.13 2.36
C ASP A 158 5.91 1.39 2.52
N ALA A 159 6.53 0.99 3.63
CA ALA A 159 7.94 1.23 3.94
C ALA A 159 8.92 0.43 3.06
N TYR A 160 8.74 -0.89 3.03
CA TYR A 160 9.60 -1.81 2.29
C TYR A 160 9.12 -2.04 0.87
N LEU A 161 8.03 -1.39 0.47
CA LEU A 161 7.28 -1.77 -0.70
C LEU A 161 6.91 -3.26 -0.61
N HIS A 162 6.49 -3.78 0.54
CA HIS A 162 5.95 -5.14 0.62
C HIS A 162 4.53 -5.25 0.01
N ALA A 163 3.88 -4.12 -0.27
CA ALA A 163 2.83 -4.09 -1.31
C ALA A 163 3.38 -4.41 -2.73
N ALA A 164 4.70 -4.42 -2.89
CA ALA A 164 5.50 -4.93 -4.00
C ALA A 164 6.38 -6.12 -3.55
N ILE A 165 5.81 -7.04 -2.76
CA ILE A 165 6.38 -8.38 -2.73
C ILE A 165 6.37 -8.93 -4.17
N GLU A 166 7.50 -9.44 -4.66
CA GLU A 166 7.66 -10.13 -5.96
C GLU A 166 6.60 -11.24 -6.21
N TRP A 167 5.95 -11.75 -5.15
CA TRP A 167 4.83 -12.70 -5.24
C TRP A 167 3.42 -12.11 -5.11
N ALA A 168 3.27 -10.88 -4.61
CA ALA A 168 1.96 -10.24 -4.50
C ALA A 168 1.41 -9.90 -5.90
N PRO A 169 0.08 -9.96 -6.09
CA PRO A 169 -0.60 -9.61 -7.34
C PRO A 169 -0.25 -8.27 -8.00
N ASN A 170 0.53 -7.45 -7.30
CA ASN A 170 0.64 -6.02 -7.45
C ASN A 170 2.02 -5.56 -7.94
N GLU A 171 2.94 -6.46 -8.36
CA GLU A 171 4.22 -5.99 -8.93
C GLU A 171 4.07 -5.25 -10.29
N ALA A 172 2.91 -5.39 -10.95
CA ALA A 172 2.57 -4.59 -12.13
C ALA A 172 2.38 -3.08 -11.82
N VAL A 173 2.33 -2.68 -10.54
CA VAL A 173 2.09 -1.30 -10.06
C VAL A 173 3.23 -0.33 -10.40
N ILE A 174 4.48 -0.80 -10.55
CA ILE A 174 5.62 0.10 -10.73
C ILE A 174 5.70 0.66 -12.16
N ARG A 175 4.95 0.08 -13.12
CA ARG A 175 4.87 0.57 -14.51
C ARG A 175 3.61 1.40 -14.76
N GLY A 176 3.48 2.53 -14.04
CA GLY A 176 2.66 3.67 -14.48
C GLY A 176 1.13 3.52 -14.41
N GLY A 177 0.59 2.57 -13.67
CA GLY A 177 -0.85 2.42 -13.43
C GLY A 177 -1.15 1.86 -12.05
N ASN A 178 -2.14 2.41 -11.35
CA ASN A 178 -2.65 1.81 -10.11
C ASN A 178 -3.57 0.63 -10.52
N PRO A 179 -3.25 -0.65 -10.24
CA PRO A 179 -4.07 -1.80 -10.67
C PRO A 179 -5.48 -1.80 -10.06
N ILE A 180 -5.67 -1.07 -8.96
CA ILE A 180 -7.00 -0.83 -8.35
C ILE A 180 -7.84 0.06 -9.28
N LEU A 181 -7.18 0.96 -10.02
CA LEU A 181 -7.78 1.98 -10.89
C LEU A 181 -7.51 1.76 -12.40
N ASP A 182 -6.77 0.71 -12.77
CA ASP A 182 -6.44 0.37 -14.14
C ASP A 182 -7.40 -0.71 -14.64
N PRO A 183 -8.46 -0.34 -15.40
CA PRO A 183 -9.43 -1.29 -15.94
C PRO A 183 -8.82 -2.29 -16.93
N GLY A 184 -7.56 -2.10 -17.36
CA GLY A 184 -6.83 -3.01 -18.23
C GLY A 184 -5.87 -3.97 -17.52
N ASN A 185 -5.65 -3.83 -16.20
CA ASN A 185 -4.67 -4.63 -15.47
C ASN A 185 -5.34 -5.78 -14.71
N PRO A 186 -5.12 -7.04 -15.12
CA PRO A 186 -5.69 -8.17 -14.41
C PRO A 186 -5.08 -8.31 -13.00
N ARG A 187 -5.91 -8.59 -11.99
CA ARG A 187 -5.50 -8.88 -10.59
C ARG A 187 -4.64 -10.16 -10.42
N ILE A 188 -4.09 -10.72 -11.50
CA ILE A 188 -3.15 -11.84 -11.47
C ILE A 188 -1.88 -11.37 -12.18
N PRO A 189 -0.70 -11.38 -11.53
CA PRO A 189 0.55 -10.93 -12.14
C PRO A 189 0.89 -11.69 -13.40
N HIS A 190 1.64 -11.05 -14.30
CA HIS A 190 2.23 -11.72 -15.45
C HIS A 190 3.62 -12.26 -15.08
N LYS A 191 3.70 -13.56 -14.76
CA LYS A 191 4.91 -14.29 -14.37
C LYS A 191 5.48 -15.13 -15.50
N PHE A 192 4.64 -15.57 -16.43
CA PHE A 192 5.03 -16.49 -17.50
C PHE A 192 4.89 -15.84 -18.88
N PRO A 193 5.68 -16.25 -19.89
CA PRO A 193 5.56 -15.70 -21.25
C PRO A 193 4.15 -15.83 -21.86
N LEU A 194 3.40 -16.86 -21.44
CA LEU A 194 2.01 -17.06 -21.84
C LEU A 194 1.10 -16.79 -20.64
N ARG A 195 0.14 -15.89 -20.84
CA ARG A 195 -0.80 -15.40 -19.85
C ARG A 195 -1.63 -16.51 -19.20
N MET A 196 -2.00 -17.54 -19.95
CA MET A 196 -2.77 -18.67 -19.41
C MET A 196 -2.05 -19.38 -18.25
N PHE A 197 -0.71 -19.38 -18.23
CA PHE A 197 0.06 -20.02 -17.18
C PHE A 197 0.08 -19.21 -15.89
N ASP A 198 -0.14 -17.90 -15.94
CA ASP A 198 -0.30 -17.09 -14.73
C ASP A 198 -1.54 -17.53 -13.94
N TYR A 199 -2.65 -17.79 -14.65
CA TYR A 199 -3.88 -18.29 -14.04
C TYR A 199 -3.75 -19.73 -13.58
N ALA A 200 -3.09 -20.58 -14.35
CA ALA A 200 -2.83 -21.96 -13.94
C ALA A 200 -1.96 -22.00 -12.67
N TYR A 201 -0.94 -21.13 -12.61
CA TYR A 201 -0.10 -20.97 -11.44
C TYR A 201 -0.86 -20.40 -10.25
N ALA A 202 -1.64 -19.34 -10.42
CA ALA A 202 -2.47 -18.78 -9.35
C ALA A 202 -3.46 -19.81 -8.80
N TRP A 203 -4.12 -20.56 -9.69
CA TRP A 203 -5.01 -21.65 -9.31
C TRP A 203 -4.28 -22.75 -8.53
N LEU A 204 -3.09 -23.16 -9.00
CA LEU A 204 -2.27 -24.16 -8.32
C LEU A 204 -1.84 -23.68 -6.93
N MET A 205 -1.38 -22.44 -6.81
CA MET A 205 -0.99 -21.86 -5.52
C MET A 205 -2.17 -21.83 -4.56
N THR A 206 -3.33 -21.33 -4.99
CA THR A 206 -4.56 -21.35 -4.19
C THR A 206 -4.96 -22.77 -3.79
N ALA A 207 -4.81 -23.76 -4.69
CA ALA A 207 -5.14 -25.15 -4.38
C ALA A 207 -4.17 -25.76 -3.35
N LEU A 208 -2.90 -25.37 -3.38
CA LEU A 208 -1.86 -25.86 -2.46
C LEU A 208 -1.93 -25.20 -1.07
N THR A 209 -2.41 -23.96 -0.98
CA THR A 209 -2.52 -23.22 0.29
C THR A 209 -3.89 -23.30 0.94
N ARG A 210 -4.86 -23.93 0.26
CA ARG A 210 -6.22 -24.09 0.78
C ARG A 210 -6.23 -25.01 2.01
N SER A 211 -6.85 -24.54 3.07
CA SER A 211 -7.16 -25.34 4.26
C SER A 211 -8.01 -26.55 3.89
N GLU A 212 -7.65 -27.73 4.40
CA GLU A 212 -8.48 -28.94 4.34
C GLU A 212 -9.71 -28.82 5.24
N GLU A 213 -9.64 -28.02 6.31
CA GLU A 213 -10.77 -27.75 7.17
C GLU A 213 -11.79 -26.85 6.47
N PRO A 214 -13.09 -27.18 6.50
CA PRO A 214 -14.12 -26.33 5.94
C PRO A 214 -14.17 -24.99 6.68
N LEU A 215 -14.65 -23.97 5.96
CA LEU A 215 -14.98 -22.70 6.57
C LEU A 215 -16.17 -22.86 7.52
N PRO A 216 -16.11 -22.28 8.72
CA PRO A 216 -17.29 -22.10 9.55
C PRO A 216 -18.34 -21.23 8.83
N GLU A 217 -19.58 -21.31 9.30
CA GLU A 217 -20.66 -20.43 8.86
C GLU A 217 -20.27 -18.95 9.08
N GLY A 218 -20.67 -18.08 8.15
CA GLY A 218 -20.38 -16.65 8.24
C GLY A 218 -19.00 -16.24 7.73
N TYR A 219 -18.13 -17.17 7.33
CA TYR A 219 -16.85 -16.87 6.68
C TYR A 219 -16.98 -16.86 5.16
N ASN A 220 -16.33 -15.90 4.51
CA ASN A 220 -16.20 -15.84 3.06
C ASN A 220 -14.94 -16.57 2.56
N TRP A 221 -14.80 -16.66 1.24
CA TRP A 221 -13.72 -17.41 0.58
C TRP A 221 -12.30 -16.94 0.93
N ALA A 222 -12.10 -15.70 1.42
CA ALA A 222 -10.79 -15.20 1.82
C ALA A 222 -10.25 -15.92 3.08
N GLY A 223 -11.13 -16.50 3.90
CA GLY A 223 -10.74 -17.33 5.04
C GLY A 223 -10.23 -18.73 4.67
N LEU A 224 -10.26 -19.13 3.38
CA LEU A 224 -9.92 -20.51 2.96
C LEU A 224 -8.46 -20.90 3.13
N THR A 225 -7.58 -19.95 3.44
CA THR A 225 -6.13 -20.17 3.49
C THR A 225 -5.70 -20.25 4.94
N ASP A 226 -5.08 -21.35 5.35
CA ASP A 226 -4.38 -21.42 6.64
C ASP A 226 -2.89 -21.53 6.36
N PHE A 227 -2.09 -20.72 7.05
CA PHE A 227 -0.64 -20.82 6.96
C PHE A 227 -0.17 -22.03 7.79
N ASP A 228 0.87 -22.71 7.31
CA ASP A 228 1.62 -23.60 8.18
C ASP A 228 2.25 -22.82 9.35
N ARG A 229 2.73 -23.54 10.37
CA ARG A 229 3.19 -22.89 11.60
C ARG A 229 4.39 -21.97 11.35
N GLU A 230 5.33 -22.39 10.52
CA GLU A 230 6.56 -21.63 10.27
C GLU A 230 6.25 -20.36 9.49
N THR A 231 5.43 -20.47 8.44
CA THR A 231 4.94 -19.32 7.67
C THR A 231 4.16 -18.34 8.56
N PHE A 232 3.25 -18.84 9.40
CA PHE A 232 2.45 -18.02 10.31
C PHE A 232 3.31 -17.25 11.33
N LEU A 233 4.28 -17.93 11.95
CA LEU A 233 5.22 -17.30 12.88
C LEU A 233 6.13 -16.31 12.16
N GLY A 234 6.56 -16.62 10.93
CA GLY A 234 7.33 -15.71 10.08
C GLY A 234 6.59 -14.41 9.72
N ILE A 235 5.29 -14.51 9.40
CA ILE A 235 4.46 -13.33 9.13
C ILE A 235 4.34 -12.45 10.39
N ASN A 236 4.02 -13.05 11.53
CA ASN A 236 3.92 -12.30 12.79
C ASN A 236 5.27 -11.74 13.26
N ALA A 237 6.37 -12.46 13.04
CA ALA A 237 7.73 -11.99 13.26
C ALA A 237 8.04 -10.72 12.46
N ARG A 238 7.56 -10.66 11.21
CA ARG A 238 7.66 -9.46 10.37
C ARG A 238 6.80 -8.32 10.92
N TYR A 239 5.57 -8.60 11.36
CA TYR A 239 4.71 -7.59 12.02
C TYR A 239 5.34 -7.00 13.28
N MET A 240 6.16 -7.79 13.99
CA MET A 240 6.88 -7.31 15.18
C MET A 240 7.92 -6.23 14.87
N GLU A 241 8.36 -6.07 13.62
CA GLU A 241 9.29 -5.00 13.22
C GLU A 241 8.72 -3.60 13.47
N ASN A 242 7.39 -3.43 13.36
CA ASN A 242 6.72 -2.16 13.66
C ASN A 242 6.92 -1.70 15.11
N PHE A 243 7.23 -2.62 16.01
CA PHE A 243 7.42 -2.37 17.44
C PHE A 243 8.90 -2.30 17.83
N ASP A 244 9.83 -2.43 16.89
CA ASP A 244 11.28 -2.42 17.13
C ASP A 244 11.87 -1.02 16.83
N PRO A 245 12.31 -0.25 17.85
CA PRO A 245 12.94 1.05 17.63
C PRO A 245 14.17 0.99 16.70
N GLY A 246 14.89 -0.14 16.67
CA GLY A 246 16.05 -0.36 15.81
C GLY A 246 15.70 -0.43 14.32
N ARG A 247 14.42 -0.61 13.98
CA ARG A 247 13.92 -0.66 12.60
C ARG A 247 13.29 0.63 12.11
N LEU A 248 13.15 1.65 12.96
CA LEU A 248 12.43 2.88 12.62
C LEU A 248 12.94 3.57 11.35
N HIS A 249 14.25 3.63 11.11
CA HIS A 249 14.81 4.22 9.89
C HIS A 249 14.19 3.63 8.62
N ALA A 250 14.03 2.30 8.57
CA ALA A 250 13.45 1.60 7.43
C ALA A 250 11.94 1.82 7.31
N LEU A 251 11.26 2.13 8.42
CA LEU A 251 9.81 2.36 8.47
C LEU A 251 9.39 3.79 8.10
N LEU A 252 10.33 4.73 7.96
CA LEU A 252 10.04 6.14 7.71
C LEU A 252 9.18 6.37 6.45
N PRO A 253 9.38 5.68 5.32
CA PRO A 253 8.50 5.83 4.15
C PRO A 253 7.07 5.34 4.40
N GLY A 254 6.87 4.37 5.31
CA GLY A 254 5.53 3.96 5.73
C GLY A 254 4.82 5.07 6.50
N TYR A 255 5.51 5.70 7.44
CA TYR A 255 4.98 6.85 8.18
C TYR A 255 4.78 8.10 7.31
N GLU A 256 5.56 8.26 6.24
CA GLU A 256 5.29 9.28 5.22
C GLU A 256 3.92 9.07 4.57
N GLN A 257 3.57 7.83 4.18
CA GLN A 257 2.26 7.56 3.59
C GLN A 257 1.12 7.77 4.60
N VAL A 258 1.33 7.41 5.87
CA VAL A 258 0.37 7.74 6.96
C VAL A 258 0.19 9.25 7.10
N LEU A 259 1.28 10.04 7.07
CA LEU A 259 1.20 11.50 7.11
C LEU A 259 0.38 12.05 5.94
N LEU A 260 0.61 11.56 4.71
CA LEU A 260 -0.15 11.98 3.53
C LEU A 260 -1.64 11.60 3.64
N LEU A 261 -1.96 10.44 4.21
CA LEU A 261 -3.33 10.04 4.49
C LEU A 261 -3.99 10.97 5.53
N LEU A 262 -3.30 11.28 6.63
CA LEU A 262 -3.80 12.18 7.68
C LEU A 262 -4.06 13.60 7.16
N ARG A 263 -3.21 14.10 6.27
CA ARG A 263 -3.44 15.40 5.61
C ARG A 263 -4.66 15.37 4.71
N ARG A 264 -4.79 14.32 3.90
CA ARG A 264 -5.98 14.14 3.07
C ARG A 264 -7.23 14.10 3.95
N ALA A 265 -7.18 13.37 5.06
CA ALA A 265 -8.27 13.34 6.03
C ALA A 265 -8.62 14.74 6.58
N ALA A 266 -7.61 15.57 6.90
CA ALA A 266 -7.81 16.94 7.35
C ALA A 266 -8.42 17.85 6.26
N GLU A 267 -7.97 17.71 5.01
CA GLU A 267 -8.54 18.43 3.86
C GLU A 267 -10.02 18.09 3.66
N LEU A 268 -10.37 16.81 3.71
CA LEU A 268 -11.74 16.34 3.57
C LEU A 268 -12.62 16.84 4.71
N GLN A 269 -12.09 16.85 5.94
CA GLN A 269 -12.79 17.41 7.09
C GLN A 269 -13.05 18.92 6.90
N ALA A 270 -12.08 19.66 6.37
CA ALA A 270 -12.25 21.08 6.05
C ALA A 270 -13.28 21.32 4.92
N GLN A 271 -13.50 20.33 4.05
CA GLN A 271 -14.55 20.34 3.02
C GLN A 271 -15.93 19.92 3.54
N GLY A 272 -16.05 19.62 4.85
CA GLY A 272 -17.31 19.24 5.48
C GLY A 272 -17.63 17.75 5.44
N VAL A 273 -16.69 16.90 5.01
CA VAL A 273 -16.84 15.44 5.11
C VAL A 273 -16.54 15.00 6.54
N HIS A 274 -17.38 14.12 7.10
CA HIS A 274 -17.07 13.50 8.38
C HIS A 274 -15.93 12.49 8.21
N VAL A 275 -14.78 12.75 8.81
CA VAL A 275 -13.60 11.88 8.64
C VAL A 275 -13.22 11.25 9.97
N ALA A 276 -12.74 10.01 9.92
CA ALA A 276 -12.11 9.31 11.04
C ALA A 276 -11.02 8.37 10.52
N VAL A 277 -10.00 8.18 11.33
CA VAL A 277 -8.95 7.19 11.12
C VAL A 277 -8.97 6.22 12.29
N ALA A 278 -8.80 4.93 12.02
CA ALA A 278 -8.73 3.89 13.03
C ALA A 278 -7.41 3.11 12.89
N ILE A 279 -6.91 2.57 14.01
CA ILE A 279 -5.76 1.67 14.06
C ILE A 279 -6.24 0.29 14.51
N GLY A 280 -6.08 -0.70 13.65
CA GLY A 280 -6.36 -2.10 13.91
C GLY A 280 -5.12 -2.84 14.45
N PRO A 281 -5.22 -3.58 15.57
CA PRO A 281 -4.09 -4.27 16.17
C PRO A 281 -3.72 -5.57 15.46
N SER A 282 -2.42 -5.91 15.44
CA SER A 282 -1.95 -7.24 15.03
C SER A 282 -2.14 -8.28 16.15
N GLU A 283 -2.20 -9.56 15.79
CA GLU A 283 -2.44 -10.65 16.75
C GLU A 283 -1.37 -10.69 17.85
N ALA A 284 -0.09 -10.55 17.51
CA ALA A 284 1.00 -10.50 18.49
C ALA A 284 0.92 -9.28 19.44
N GLN A 285 0.23 -8.20 19.04
CA GLN A 285 -0.03 -7.04 19.91
C GLN A 285 -1.13 -7.36 20.96
N VAL A 286 -2.02 -8.30 20.68
CA VAL A 286 -3.17 -8.66 21.52
C VAL A 286 -2.91 -9.94 22.32
N ASP A 287 -2.44 -11.00 21.66
CA ASP A 287 -2.22 -12.32 22.24
C ASP A 287 -0.79 -12.46 22.77
N ASP A 288 -0.68 -12.47 24.11
CA ASP A 288 0.60 -12.61 24.82
C ASP A 288 1.26 -13.99 24.60
N ARG A 289 0.48 -15.04 24.33
CA ARG A 289 1.01 -16.39 24.05
C ARG A 289 1.62 -16.44 22.66
N LEU A 290 0.90 -15.95 21.64
CA LEU A 290 1.45 -15.87 20.29
C LEU A 290 2.71 -15.00 20.27
N ARG A 291 2.69 -13.85 20.95
CA ARG A 291 3.87 -12.99 21.03
C ARG A 291 5.08 -13.72 21.61
N ALA A 292 4.91 -14.50 22.67
CA ALA A 292 5.99 -15.31 23.23
C ALA A 292 6.53 -16.35 22.24
N GLU A 293 5.64 -17.00 21.45
CA GLU A 293 6.07 -17.93 20.40
C GLU A 293 6.84 -17.25 19.27
N VAL A 294 6.41 -16.07 18.84
CA VAL A 294 7.06 -15.28 17.79
C VAL A 294 8.44 -14.81 18.24
N LEU A 295 8.56 -14.30 19.47
CA LEU A 295 9.84 -13.88 20.05
C LEU A 295 10.82 -15.06 20.16
N ALA A 296 10.35 -16.22 20.63
CA ALA A 296 11.15 -17.43 20.68
C ALA A 296 11.58 -17.91 19.28
N PHE A 297 10.69 -17.79 18.28
CA PHE A 297 11.00 -18.12 16.88
C PHE A 297 12.09 -17.21 16.30
N GLN A 298 12.08 -15.92 16.64
CA GLN A 298 13.10 -14.95 16.22
C GLN A 298 14.39 -15.00 17.05
N GLY A 299 14.38 -15.68 18.20
CA GLY A 299 15.48 -15.65 19.17
C GLY A 299 15.69 -14.26 19.79
N ARG A 300 14.60 -13.52 20.02
CA ARG A 300 14.59 -12.15 20.54
C ARG A 300 13.85 -12.04 21.86
N GLU A 301 14.12 -10.97 22.60
CA GLU A 301 13.56 -10.72 23.93
C GLU A 301 12.47 -9.64 23.89
N ALA A 302 11.45 -9.77 24.74
CA ALA A 302 10.32 -8.83 24.79
C ALA A 302 10.74 -7.39 25.15
N SER A 303 11.88 -7.21 25.82
CA SER A 303 12.43 -5.89 26.18
C SER A 303 12.93 -5.09 24.98
N GLU A 304 13.11 -5.71 23.82
CA GLU A 304 13.54 -5.03 22.59
C GLU A 304 12.38 -4.35 21.85
N PHE A 305 11.14 -4.60 22.26
CA PHE A 305 9.96 -4.15 21.55
C PHE A 305 9.08 -3.23 22.40
N ASP A 306 8.53 -2.21 21.75
CA ASP A 306 7.56 -1.28 22.27
C ASP A 306 6.26 -1.42 21.47
N LEU A 307 5.28 -2.11 22.07
CA LEU A 307 4.03 -2.47 21.41
C LEU A 307 3.13 -1.26 21.13
N HIS A 308 3.43 -0.08 21.69
CA HIS A 308 2.70 1.16 21.45
C HIS A 308 3.41 2.14 20.53
N LEU A 309 4.70 1.91 20.26
CA LEU A 309 5.52 2.80 19.44
C LEU A 309 4.83 3.23 18.13
N PRO A 310 4.28 2.33 17.29
CA PRO A 310 3.66 2.76 16.04
C PRO A 310 2.41 3.62 16.28
N SER A 311 1.54 3.24 17.21
CA SER A 311 0.37 4.06 17.58
C SER A 311 0.77 5.44 18.09
N ARG A 312 1.83 5.54 18.91
CA ARG A 312 2.34 6.82 19.43
C ARG A 312 2.92 7.69 18.32
N ILE A 313 3.63 7.11 17.36
CA ILE A 313 4.14 7.83 16.19
C ILE A 313 2.98 8.36 15.33
N ILE A 314 1.97 7.54 15.03
CA ILE A 314 0.78 7.95 14.26
C ILE A 314 0.00 9.04 15.00
N GLN A 315 -0.19 8.89 16.31
CA GLN A 315 -0.80 9.90 17.18
C GLN A 315 -0.02 11.22 17.10
N ARG A 316 1.31 11.18 17.15
CA ARG A 316 2.15 12.37 17.06
C ARG A 316 2.04 13.07 15.70
N LEU A 317 2.03 12.31 14.61
CA LEU A 317 1.77 12.82 13.26
C LEU A 317 0.40 13.48 13.17
N ARG A 318 -0.64 12.84 13.73
CA ARG A 318 -2.01 13.36 13.76
C ARG A 318 -2.09 14.65 14.56
N GLU A 319 -1.50 14.72 15.75
CA GLU A 319 -1.47 15.94 16.58
C GLU A 319 -0.85 17.12 15.84
N THR A 320 0.22 16.85 15.08
CA THR A 320 0.96 17.88 14.37
C THR A 320 0.27 18.31 13.07
N HIS A 321 -0.33 17.38 12.33
CA HIS A 321 -0.78 17.64 10.95
C HIS A 321 -2.28 17.54 10.71
N ALA A 322 -3.01 16.92 11.64
CA ALA A 322 -4.44 16.68 11.52
C ALA A 322 -5.14 16.69 12.90
N PRO A 323 -4.93 17.72 13.76
CA PRO A 323 -5.41 17.71 15.14
C PRO A 323 -6.94 17.63 15.28
N GLY A 324 -7.67 18.03 14.23
CA GLY A 324 -9.13 17.90 14.15
C GLY A 324 -9.64 16.51 13.76
N VAL A 325 -8.81 15.66 13.15
CA VAL A 325 -9.22 14.36 12.62
C VAL A 325 -9.28 13.34 13.76
N PRO A 326 -10.44 12.74 14.09
CA PRO A 326 -10.52 11.67 15.08
C PRO A 326 -9.61 10.49 14.71
N LEU A 327 -8.85 10.00 15.68
CA LEU A 327 -8.00 8.81 15.57
C LEU A 327 -8.40 7.82 16.66
N PHE A 328 -8.79 6.61 16.28
CA PHE A 328 -9.26 5.57 17.20
C PHE A 328 -8.33 4.37 17.19
N ASP A 329 -7.62 4.13 18.29
CA ASP A 329 -6.80 2.94 18.48
C ASP A 329 -7.63 1.81 19.10
N LEU A 330 -7.81 0.70 18.37
CA LEU A 330 -8.62 -0.43 18.79
C LEU A 330 -7.87 -1.43 19.68
N THR A 331 -6.55 -1.28 19.87
CA THR A 331 -5.71 -2.23 20.61
C THR A 331 -6.21 -2.47 22.03
N ALA A 332 -6.64 -1.42 22.74
CA ALA A 332 -7.10 -1.57 24.13
C ALA A 332 -8.42 -2.37 24.21
N ALA A 333 -9.36 -2.13 23.28
CA ALA A 333 -10.63 -2.84 23.22
C ALA A 333 -10.42 -4.33 22.90
N PHE A 334 -9.52 -4.64 21.95
CA PHE A 334 -9.16 -6.01 21.62
C PHE A 334 -8.52 -6.74 22.80
N ARG A 335 -7.57 -6.12 23.51
CA ARG A 335 -6.94 -6.74 24.68
C ARG A 335 -7.94 -6.94 25.82
N ALA A 336 -8.80 -5.96 26.08
CA ALA A 336 -9.84 -6.06 27.10
C ALA A 336 -10.79 -7.23 26.81
N GLU A 337 -11.27 -7.36 25.56
CA GLU A 337 -12.14 -8.47 25.18
C GLU A 337 -11.41 -9.82 25.29
N ALA A 338 -10.21 -9.94 24.73
CA ALA A 338 -9.43 -11.17 24.76
C ALA A 338 -9.13 -11.63 26.21
N GLN A 339 -8.84 -10.69 27.12
CA GLN A 339 -8.63 -10.98 28.54
C GLN A 339 -9.94 -11.37 29.24
N ARG A 340 -11.05 -10.72 28.89
CA ARG A 340 -12.37 -10.94 29.50
C ARG A 340 -12.93 -12.32 29.12
N THR A 341 -12.81 -12.73 27.86
CA THR A 341 -13.37 -13.99 27.34
C THR A 341 -12.39 -15.15 27.42
N GLY A 342 -11.08 -14.88 27.30
CA GLY A 342 -10.06 -15.90 27.10
C GLY A 342 -10.09 -16.54 25.70
N GLU A 343 -10.89 -15.99 24.78
CA GLU A 343 -11.01 -16.46 23.39
C GLU A 343 -10.07 -15.68 22.48
N SER A 344 -9.59 -16.32 21.40
CA SER A 344 -8.85 -15.60 20.36
C SER A 344 -9.81 -14.72 19.57
N LEU A 345 -9.35 -13.53 19.19
CA LEU A 345 -10.05 -12.60 18.29
C LEU A 345 -9.60 -12.75 16.83
N TYR A 346 -8.71 -13.71 16.56
CA TYR A 346 -8.10 -13.95 15.26
C TYR A 346 -8.47 -15.35 14.77
N PHE A 347 -8.54 -15.52 13.45
CA PHE A 347 -8.94 -16.76 12.84
C PHE A 347 -7.72 -17.66 12.60
N ARG A 348 -7.66 -18.77 13.35
CA ARG A 348 -6.70 -19.87 13.15
C ARG A 348 -5.26 -19.36 12.92
N ARG A 349 -4.63 -19.77 11.82
CA ARG A 349 -3.31 -19.28 11.38
C ARG A 349 -3.46 -18.50 10.07
N ASN A 350 -4.44 -17.60 10.04
CA ASN A 350 -4.79 -16.82 8.85
C ASN A 350 -4.54 -15.31 9.07
N THR A 351 -4.07 -14.90 10.25
CA THR A 351 -3.80 -13.51 10.69
C THR A 351 -4.99 -12.56 10.75
N HIS A 352 -6.11 -12.86 10.09
CA HIS A 352 -7.30 -11.99 10.07
C HIS A 352 -8.15 -12.14 11.34
N TRP A 353 -8.94 -11.12 11.64
CA TRP A 353 -9.93 -11.19 12.72
C TRP A 353 -11.00 -12.24 12.42
N ASN A 354 -11.39 -12.98 13.46
CA ASN A 354 -12.58 -13.84 13.41
C ASN A 354 -13.86 -13.00 13.64
N GLU A 355 -15.01 -13.67 13.77
CA GLU A 355 -16.28 -12.98 14.07
C GLU A 355 -16.20 -12.12 15.33
N ALA A 356 -15.57 -12.62 16.40
CA ALA A 356 -15.42 -11.87 17.64
C ALA A 356 -14.52 -10.64 17.48
N GLY A 357 -13.41 -10.74 16.77
CA GLY A 357 -12.55 -9.60 16.47
C GLY A 357 -13.25 -8.54 15.61
N ASN A 358 -13.97 -8.95 14.56
CA ASN A 358 -14.76 -8.03 13.74
C ASN A 358 -15.88 -7.35 14.55
N ARG A 359 -16.52 -8.10 15.46
CA ARG A 359 -17.53 -7.56 16.38
C ARG A 359 -16.93 -6.47 17.28
N VAL A 360 -15.82 -6.75 17.95
CA VAL A 360 -15.14 -5.77 18.83
C VAL A 360 -14.75 -4.52 18.05
N ALA A 361 -14.20 -4.67 16.84
CA ALA A 361 -13.84 -3.54 15.99
C ALA A 361 -15.08 -2.70 15.63
N GLY A 362 -16.15 -3.33 15.13
CA GLY A 362 -17.37 -2.64 14.73
C GLY A 362 -18.07 -1.92 15.88
N GLU A 363 -18.22 -2.58 17.03
CA GLU A 363 -18.84 -2.01 18.23
C GLU A 363 -18.02 -0.83 18.79
N SER A 364 -16.70 -0.97 18.85
CA SER A 364 -15.79 0.09 19.33
C SER A 364 -15.81 1.32 18.42
N LEU A 365 -15.85 1.10 17.10
CA LEU A 365 -15.96 2.16 16.11
C LEU A 365 -17.33 2.83 16.15
N ALA A 366 -18.41 2.06 16.29
CA ALA A 366 -19.76 2.61 16.41
C ALA A 366 -19.85 3.56 17.61
N ALA A 367 -19.40 3.12 18.79
CA ALA A 367 -19.37 3.94 19.99
C ALA A 367 -18.54 5.23 19.79
N SER A 368 -17.37 5.11 19.16
CA SER A 368 -16.47 6.22 18.90
C SER A 368 -17.05 7.23 17.90
N LEU A 369 -17.70 6.76 16.83
CA LEU A 369 -18.30 7.60 15.80
C LEU A 369 -19.60 8.27 16.26
N LEU A 370 -20.43 7.60 17.07
CA LEU A 370 -21.60 8.21 17.71
C LEU A 370 -21.22 9.45 18.51
N HIS A 371 -20.10 9.37 19.23
CA HIS A 371 -19.56 10.51 19.95
C HIS A 371 -18.97 11.56 19.01
N ALA A 372 -18.05 11.16 18.13
CA ALA A 372 -17.23 12.08 17.34
C ALA A 372 -18.00 12.80 16.22
N TRP A 373 -18.99 12.15 15.59
CA TRP A 373 -19.71 12.70 14.43
C TRP A 373 -21.14 13.13 14.76
N PHE A 374 -21.78 12.46 15.71
CA PHE A 374 -23.20 12.67 16.01
C PHE A 374 -23.44 13.31 17.39
N GLY A 375 -22.38 13.65 18.13
CA GLY A 375 -22.47 14.36 19.40
C GLY A 375 -23.18 13.60 20.50
N GLN A 376 -23.34 12.27 20.36
CA GLN A 376 -23.92 11.47 21.43
C GLN A 376 -22.97 11.42 22.64
N PRO A 377 -23.51 11.28 23.87
CA PRO A 377 -22.68 11.08 25.05
C PRO A 377 -21.80 9.86 24.83
N ARG A 378 -20.51 9.98 25.16
CA ARG A 378 -19.64 8.81 25.22
C ARG A 378 -20.22 7.92 26.32
N ALA A 379 -20.52 6.66 26.01
CA ALA A 379 -20.78 5.68 27.07
C ALA A 379 -19.53 5.68 27.95
N ASP A 380 -19.70 5.98 29.25
CA ASP A 380 -18.60 6.09 30.22
C ASP A 380 -17.90 4.74 30.41
N GLU A 381 -17.07 4.36 29.44
CA GLU A 381 -15.95 3.47 29.67
C GLU A 381 -14.69 4.25 29.29
N PRO A 382 -13.85 4.63 30.27
CA PRO A 382 -12.50 5.04 29.94
C PRO A 382 -11.89 3.89 29.13
N MET A 383 -11.35 4.19 27.95
CA MET A 383 -10.41 3.27 27.29
C MET A 383 -9.40 2.91 28.39
N PRO A 384 -9.26 1.62 28.76
CA PRO A 384 -8.37 1.28 29.84
C PRO A 384 -7.00 1.85 29.52
N GLU A 385 -6.46 2.60 30.49
CA GLU A 385 -5.06 3.00 30.52
C GLU A 385 -4.24 1.82 30.00
N SER A 386 -3.44 2.05 28.94
CA SER A 386 -2.61 1.08 28.22
C SER A 386 -2.42 -0.24 29.00
N LEU A 387 -3.16 -1.28 28.60
CA LEU A 387 -2.98 -2.66 29.12
C LEU A 387 -1.73 -3.34 28.53
N LEU A 388 -0.83 -2.58 27.89
CA LEU A 388 0.44 -3.10 27.38
C LEU A 388 1.55 -2.84 28.40
N PRO A 389 2.53 -3.75 28.52
CA PRO A 389 3.73 -3.49 29.31
C PRO A 389 4.41 -2.18 28.86
N SER A 390 4.79 -1.39 29.85
CA SER A 390 5.32 -0.02 29.77
C SER A 390 6.75 0.09 29.23
N ASN A 391 7.15 -0.74 28.28
CA ASN A 391 8.45 -0.62 27.63
C ASN A 391 8.41 0.55 26.64
N VAL A 392 8.38 1.77 27.17
CA VAL A 392 8.56 2.98 26.38
C VAL A 392 10.03 3.06 26.02
N LEU A 393 10.38 2.58 24.83
CA LEU A 393 11.77 2.52 24.36
C LEU A 393 12.20 3.79 23.63
N LEU A 394 11.23 4.54 23.10
CA LEU A 394 11.42 5.86 22.50
C LEU A 394 10.42 6.83 23.12
N ASP A 395 10.90 7.94 23.69
CA ASP A 395 10.06 8.98 24.26
C ASP A 395 9.52 9.94 23.18
N GLU A 396 8.72 10.92 23.57
CA GLU A 396 8.14 11.90 22.63
C GLU A 396 9.20 12.73 21.91
N ALA A 397 10.28 13.11 22.60
CA ALA A 397 11.37 13.87 21.99
C ALA A 397 12.13 13.04 20.94
N GLY A 398 12.34 11.75 21.21
CA GLY A 398 12.90 10.80 20.26
C GLY A 398 11.99 10.57 19.05
N ILE A 399 10.67 10.50 19.26
CA ILE A 399 9.70 10.44 18.16
C ILE A 399 9.77 11.71 17.31
N ASP A 400 9.82 12.89 17.93
CA ASP A 400 9.93 14.17 17.20
C ASP A 400 11.21 14.27 16.38
N GLU A 401 12.33 13.79 16.92
CA GLU A 401 13.59 13.71 16.18
C GLU A 401 13.51 12.72 15.02
N TYR A 402 12.91 11.54 15.24
CA TYR A 402 12.69 10.55 14.19
C TYR A 402 11.82 11.09 13.05
N LEU A 403 10.77 11.86 13.37
CA LEU A 403 9.86 12.44 12.40
C LEU A 403 10.38 13.75 11.78
N ARG A 404 11.54 14.26 12.21
CA ARG A 404 12.14 15.49 11.68
C ARG A 404 12.25 15.51 10.15
N PRO A 405 12.66 14.43 9.45
CA PRO A 405 12.72 14.45 7.99
C PRO A 405 11.33 14.70 7.34
N LEU A 406 10.25 14.23 7.97
CA LEU A 406 8.88 14.46 7.49
C LEU A 406 8.40 15.90 7.74
N GLN A 407 9.06 16.66 8.63
CA GLN A 407 8.71 18.06 8.87
C GLN A 407 8.93 18.93 7.63
N HIS A 408 9.83 18.57 6.72
CA HIS A 408 10.01 19.32 5.47
C HIS A 408 8.79 19.26 4.55
N LEU A 409 7.95 18.25 4.70
CA LEU A 409 6.67 18.19 4.01
C LEU A 409 5.69 19.26 4.54
N THR A 410 5.98 19.98 5.63
CA THR A 410 4.99 20.69 6.48
C THR A 410 5.07 22.22 6.44
N GLY A 411 6.03 22.81 5.72
CA GLY A 411 6.17 24.27 5.63
C GLY A 411 5.43 24.89 4.43
N ALA A 412 5.11 26.18 4.52
CA ALA A 412 4.63 27.04 3.42
C ALA A 412 5.73 27.30 2.35
N GLY A 413 6.34 26.21 1.89
CA GLY A 413 7.44 26.08 0.94
C GLY A 413 7.45 24.64 0.42
N GLU A 414 6.27 24.08 0.12
CA GLU A 414 6.05 22.68 -0.25
C GLU A 414 7.05 22.24 -1.33
N ILE A 415 7.79 21.18 -1.06
CA ILE A 415 8.49 20.41 -2.08
C ILE A 415 7.58 19.25 -2.44
N ARG A 416 7.05 19.21 -3.66
CA ARG A 416 6.23 18.09 -4.16
C ARG A 416 7.10 17.21 -5.05
N ILE A 417 7.29 15.96 -4.66
CA ILE A 417 8.00 14.99 -5.50
C ILE A 417 6.99 14.03 -6.14
N SER A 418 7.10 13.84 -7.44
CA SER A 418 6.33 12.85 -8.21
C SER A 418 7.25 12.08 -9.15
N GLY A 419 6.80 10.91 -9.63
CA GLY A 419 7.59 10.07 -10.55
C GLY A 419 8.67 9.21 -9.88
N ALA A 420 8.80 9.27 -8.55
CA ALA A 420 9.66 8.41 -7.75
C ALA A 420 8.88 7.68 -6.66
N VAL A 421 9.34 6.49 -6.30
CA VAL A 421 8.91 5.70 -5.14
C VAL A 421 9.92 5.90 -4.02
N ARG A 422 9.46 5.94 -2.75
CA ARG A 422 10.27 6.31 -1.58
C ARG A 422 10.98 7.67 -1.76
N ALA A 423 10.26 8.62 -2.35
CA ALA A 423 10.78 9.95 -2.68
C ALA A 423 11.37 10.70 -1.47
N ILE A 424 10.94 10.38 -0.25
CA ILE A 424 11.51 10.93 0.98
C ILE A 424 13.02 10.68 1.11
N HIS A 425 13.54 9.57 0.59
CA HIS A 425 14.98 9.29 0.59
C HIS A 425 15.76 10.19 -0.36
N MET A 426 15.09 11.05 -1.14
CA MET A 426 15.78 12.11 -1.85
C MET A 426 16.06 13.31 -0.94
N LEU A 427 15.48 13.39 0.26
CA LEU A 427 15.48 14.58 1.11
C LEU A 427 15.74 14.29 2.59
N ASP A 428 16.10 13.06 2.96
CA ASP A 428 16.20 12.64 4.36
C ASP A 428 17.60 12.82 4.96
N GLY A 429 18.60 13.14 4.12
CA GLY A 429 19.99 13.34 4.51
C GLY A 429 20.74 12.05 4.84
N ILE A 430 20.17 10.87 4.57
CA ILE A 430 20.76 9.57 4.90
C ILE A 430 21.48 9.01 3.66
N VAL A 431 22.81 9.07 3.67
CA VAL A 431 23.64 8.70 2.51
C VAL A 431 24.50 7.46 2.71
N ASP A 432 24.56 6.91 3.93
CA ASP A 432 25.48 5.85 4.35
C ASP A 432 24.83 4.46 4.48
N GLN A 433 23.52 4.35 4.23
CA GLN A 433 22.77 3.09 4.29
C GLN A 433 22.54 2.51 2.89
N ASN A 434 22.80 1.21 2.74
CA ASN A 434 22.76 0.51 1.45
C ASN A 434 21.34 0.33 0.88
N ASP A 435 20.32 0.52 1.70
CA ASP A 435 18.90 0.39 1.38
C ASP A 435 18.15 1.73 1.48
N ASN A 436 18.86 2.86 1.61
CA ASN A 436 18.30 4.22 1.61
C ASN A 436 18.41 4.89 0.24
N TRP A 437 17.31 4.86 -0.52
CA TRP A 437 17.26 5.25 -1.92
C TRP A 437 15.80 5.35 -2.40
N ALA A 438 15.50 6.44 -3.09
CA ALA A 438 14.31 6.58 -3.92
C ALA A 438 14.51 5.85 -5.25
N VAL A 439 13.42 5.33 -5.80
CA VAL A 439 13.41 4.51 -7.02
C VAL A 439 12.57 5.20 -8.08
N ALA A 440 13.16 5.50 -9.24
CA ALA A 440 12.48 6.15 -10.35
C ALA A 440 12.59 5.31 -11.64
N PRO A 441 11.47 5.03 -12.34
CA PRO A 441 11.52 4.31 -13.61
C PRO A 441 12.37 5.06 -14.64
N LEU A 442 13.18 4.34 -15.44
CA LEU A 442 13.88 4.95 -16.56
C LEU A 442 12.88 5.53 -17.57
N ASN A 443 13.26 6.65 -18.19
CA ASN A 443 12.50 7.44 -19.15
C ASN A 443 11.20 8.05 -18.61
N GLN A 444 10.96 7.95 -17.30
CA GLN A 444 9.91 8.71 -16.61
C GLN A 444 10.57 9.80 -15.75
N PRO A 445 10.12 11.05 -15.84
CA PRO A 445 10.68 12.12 -15.06
C PRO A 445 10.24 12.02 -13.59
N VAL A 446 11.20 12.15 -12.68
CA VAL A 446 10.94 12.59 -11.31
C VAL A 446 10.80 14.10 -11.34
N LEU A 447 9.65 14.62 -10.94
CA LEU A 447 9.43 16.06 -10.81
C LEU A 447 9.52 16.45 -9.35
N VAL A 448 10.29 17.50 -9.05
CA VAL A 448 10.39 18.12 -7.74
C VAL A 448 9.89 19.55 -7.91
N ASP A 449 8.67 19.85 -7.49
CA ASP A 449 8.10 21.19 -7.58
C ASP A 449 8.29 21.94 -6.26
N PHE A 450 8.69 23.20 -6.32
CA PHE A 450 8.81 24.07 -5.14
C PHE A 450 7.61 25.02 -5.07
N ALA A 451 6.98 25.17 -3.91
CA ALA A 451 5.84 26.08 -3.72
C ALA A 451 6.20 27.56 -3.90
N ALA A 452 7.48 27.88 -3.77
CA ALA A 452 8.03 29.20 -4.07
C ALA A 452 9.42 29.04 -4.72
N PRO A 453 9.82 29.95 -5.62
CA PRO A 453 11.15 29.91 -6.21
C PRO A 453 12.26 29.94 -5.16
N VAL A 454 13.26 29.06 -5.30
CA VAL A 454 14.39 28.88 -4.38
C VAL A 454 15.69 29.31 -5.06
N MET A 455 16.48 30.14 -4.37
CA MET A 455 17.85 30.45 -4.81
C MET A 455 18.78 29.28 -4.50
N VAL A 456 19.45 28.75 -5.52
CA VAL A 456 20.42 27.65 -5.39
C VAL A 456 21.70 27.99 -6.14
N ASP A 457 22.85 27.59 -5.59
CA ASP A 457 24.17 27.73 -6.22
C ASP A 457 24.65 26.40 -6.84
N ALA A 458 24.16 25.29 -6.31
CA ALA A 458 24.43 23.97 -6.84
C ALA A 458 23.35 22.98 -6.42
N ILE A 459 23.26 21.89 -7.19
CA ILE A 459 22.45 20.73 -6.87
C ILE A 459 23.41 19.57 -6.64
N ARG A 460 23.29 18.92 -5.49
CA ARG A 460 24.03 17.69 -5.20
C ARG A 460 23.09 16.51 -5.35
N LEU A 461 23.37 15.64 -6.30
CA LEU A 461 22.62 14.41 -6.56
C LEU A 461 23.46 13.22 -6.13
N HIS A 462 23.00 12.45 -5.16
CA HIS A 462 23.65 11.23 -4.74
C HIS A 462 23.00 10.00 -5.41
N LEU A 463 23.71 9.34 -6.31
CA LEU A 463 23.25 8.14 -6.99
C LEU A 463 23.77 6.87 -6.31
N PHE A 464 22.90 5.87 -6.11
CA PHE A 464 23.32 4.62 -5.48
C PHE A 464 24.38 3.88 -6.31
N GLY A 465 25.56 3.68 -5.73
CA GLY A 465 26.71 3.07 -6.41
C GLY A 465 27.42 1.95 -5.65
N ALA A 466 26.89 1.49 -4.52
CA ALA A 466 27.60 0.56 -3.62
C ALA A 466 27.93 -0.80 -4.28
N ASP A 467 27.10 -1.25 -5.21
CA ASP A 467 27.34 -2.47 -5.98
C ASP A 467 28.12 -2.23 -7.29
N GLY A 468 28.62 -1.02 -7.52
CA GLY A 468 29.36 -0.63 -8.72
C GLY A 468 28.49 -0.35 -9.95
N ARG A 469 27.16 -0.20 -9.80
CA ARG A 469 26.29 0.26 -10.89
C ARG A 469 26.51 1.74 -11.23
N ARG A 470 26.20 2.10 -12.47
CA ARG A 470 26.29 3.46 -13.01
C ARG A 470 25.02 3.79 -13.78
N TYR A 471 24.69 5.08 -13.86
CA TYR A 471 23.49 5.59 -14.51
C TYR A 471 23.80 6.62 -15.56
N ARG A 472 23.00 6.66 -16.63
CA ARG A 472 22.83 7.86 -17.45
C ARG A 472 21.54 8.53 -17.01
N TYR A 473 21.55 9.85 -16.86
CA TYR A 473 20.39 10.62 -16.42
C TYR A 473 20.41 12.01 -17.05
N ARG A 474 19.25 12.65 -17.14
CA ARG A 474 19.10 14.06 -17.50
C ARG A 474 18.55 14.81 -16.29
N LEU A 475 19.17 15.93 -15.93
CA LEU A 475 18.65 16.85 -14.92
C LEU A 475 18.32 18.19 -15.57
N GLU A 476 17.07 18.59 -15.43
CA GLU A 476 16.55 19.88 -15.84
C GLU A 476 16.05 20.64 -14.62
N ILE A 477 16.07 21.95 -14.70
CA ILE A 477 15.49 22.86 -13.71
C ILE A 477 14.44 23.73 -14.37
N ARG A 478 13.45 24.18 -13.60
CA ARG A 478 12.44 25.13 -14.08
C ARG A 478 12.72 26.52 -13.52
N THR A 479 12.81 27.50 -14.42
CA THR A 479 13.00 28.92 -14.13
C THR A 479 12.06 29.74 -14.99
N ASP A 480 11.25 30.60 -14.39
CA ASP A 480 10.32 31.48 -15.11
C ASP A 480 9.44 30.71 -16.14
N ASP A 481 8.90 29.56 -15.72
CA ASP A 481 8.12 28.60 -16.51
C ASP A 481 8.85 27.81 -17.62
N ASP A 482 10.13 28.08 -17.87
CA ASP A 482 10.96 27.35 -18.85
C ASP A 482 11.85 26.28 -18.20
N TRP A 483 12.00 25.14 -18.89
CA TRP A 483 12.90 24.06 -18.46
C TRP A 483 14.29 24.24 -19.08
N VAL A 484 15.31 24.29 -18.23
CA VAL A 484 16.72 24.42 -18.59
C VAL A 484 17.46 23.14 -18.22
N VAL A 485 18.12 22.52 -19.20
CA VAL A 485 18.97 21.34 -18.97
C VAL A 485 20.26 21.77 -18.27
N ILE A 486 20.54 21.21 -17.09
CA ILE A 486 21.81 21.42 -16.37
C ILE A 486 22.78 20.27 -16.66
N GLU A 487 22.28 19.05 -16.70
CA GLU A 487 23.08 17.86 -17.01
C GLU A 487 22.36 17.05 -18.08
N ASP A 488 23.05 16.79 -19.20
CA ASP A 488 22.56 15.93 -20.27
C ASP A 488 23.40 14.66 -20.34
N GLY A 489 23.04 13.67 -19.52
CA GLY A 489 23.76 12.40 -19.41
C GLY A 489 23.56 11.45 -20.59
N GLU A 490 23.25 11.95 -21.80
CA GLU A 490 23.19 11.10 -23.00
C GLU A 490 24.53 10.41 -23.31
N GLN A 491 25.66 10.99 -22.91
CA GLN A 491 27.00 10.47 -23.23
C GLN A 491 27.83 9.99 -22.04
N LEU A 492 27.50 10.38 -20.80
CA LEU A 492 28.31 10.09 -19.61
C LEU A 492 27.50 9.31 -18.58
N SER A 493 28.10 8.23 -18.05
CA SER A 493 27.53 7.45 -16.95
C SER A 493 28.14 7.87 -15.61
N ALA A 494 27.31 7.98 -14.58
CA ALA A 494 27.66 8.47 -13.26
C ALA A 494 27.23 7.50 -12.15
N SER A 495 27.87 7.61 -10.99
CA SER A 495 27.58 6.82 -9.79
C SER A 495 28.09 7.60 -8.57
N GLY A 496 27.43 7.48 -7.41
CA GLY A 496 27.79 8.27 -6.24
C GLY A 496 27.42 9.74 -6.42
N ILE A 497 28.12 10.61 -5.70
CA ILE A 497 27.81 12.05 -5.60
C ILE A 497 28.13 12.77 -6.91
N GLN A 498 27.15 13.52 -7.42
CA GLN A 498 27.25 14.45 -8.53
C GLN A 498 26.96 15.86 -8.01
N GLU A 499 27.89 16.79 -8.15
CA GLU A 499 27.67 18.19 -7.78
C GLU A 499 27.59 19.03 -9.05
N LEU A 500 26.42 19.60 -9.29
CA LEU A 500 26.08 20.31 -10.52
C LEU A 500 25.88 21.78 -10.19
N ALA A 501 26.81 22.63 -10.65
CA ALA A 501 26.77 24.06 -10.39
C ALA A 501 25.61 24.73 -11.14
N TRP A 502 24.92 25.63 -10.45
CA TRP A 502 23.90 26.51 -11.02
C TRP A 502 24.20 27.96 -10.61
N HIS A 503 24.34 28.85 -11.59
CA HIS A 503 24.63 30.26 -11.34
C HIS A 503 23.51 31.17 -11.86
N GLY A 504 22.30 30.63 -12.02
CA GLY A 504 21.16 31.36 -12.58
C GLY A 504 20.16 31.84 -11.53
N SER A 505 18.96 32.19 -12.01
CA SER A 505 17.84 32.69 -11.21
C SER A 505 17.31 31.67 -10.20
N ALA A 506 16.39 32.12 -9.34
CA ALA A 506 15.61 31.25 -8.49
C ALA A 506 14.93 30.15 -9.34
N ILE A 507 14.92 28.92 -8.83
CA ILE A 507 14.30 27.77 -9.47
C ILE A 507 12.98 27.44 -8.78
N ASP A 508 11.96 27.08 -9.54
CA ASP A 508 10.65 26.68 -8.99
C ASP A 508 10.36 25.17 -9.20
N GLY A 509 11.29 24.44 -9.82
CA GLY A 509 11.26 22.98 -9.84
C GLY A 509 12.50 22.32 -10.45
N LEU A 510 12.58 20.99 -10.29
CA LEU A 510 13.56 20.10 -10.89
C LEU A 510 12.85 18.97 -11.66
N ARG A 511 13.52 18.46 -12.68
CA ARG A 511 13.11 17.27 -13.42
C ARG A 511 14.32 16.38 -13.62
N LEU A 512 14.27 15.20 -13.02
CA LEU A 512 15.33 14.19 -13.11
C LEU A 512 14.80 12.98 -13.86
N THR A 513 15.40 12.67 -15.01
CA THR A 513 15.00 11.54 -15.86
C THR A 513 16.14 10.54 -15.96
N GLY A 514 15.95 9.32 -15.47
CA GLY A 514 16.91 8.23 -15.70
C GLY A 514 16.87 7.75 -17.15
N LEU A 515 18.02 7.58 -17.79
CA LEU A 515 18.14 7.13 -19.20
C LEU A 515 18.67 5.70 -19.31
N GLU A 516 19.63 5.33 -18.45
CA GLU A 516 20.20 3.98 -18.41
C GLU A 516 20.64 3.60 -16.99
N ASN A 517 20.62 2.31 -16.68
CA ASN A 517 21.25 1.70 -15.51
C ASN A 517 22.14 0.53 -15.99
N SER A 518 23.42 0.54 -15.60
CA SER A 518 24.41 -0.45 -16.07
C SER A 518 24.28 -1.84 -15.44
N LYS A 519 23.41 -2.02 -14.43
CA LYS A 519 23.16 -3.29 -13.74
C LYS A 519 21.66 -3.51 -13.46
N PRO A 520 20.86 -3.84 -14.48
CA PRO A 520 19.50 -4.33 -14.26
C PRO A 520 19.56 -5.75 -13.64
N GLY A 521 18.77 -6.01 -12.59
CA GLY A 521 18.71 -7.29 -11.89
C GLY A 521 18.27 -8.48 -12.78
N PRO A 522 18.48 -9.73 -12.31
CA PRO A 522 18.18 -10.93 -13.08
C PRO A 522 16.66 -11.21 -13.16
N GLY A 523 16.00 -10.62 -14.15
CA GLY A 523 14.57 -10.83 -14.41
C GLY A 523 13.92 -9.67 -15.15
N GLN A 524 14.24 -9.45 -16.43
CA GLN A 524 13.59 -8.52 -17.38
C GLN A 524 12.96 -7.20 -16.86
N GLY A 525 13.51 -6.52 -15.84
CA GLY A 525 12.79 -5.36 -15.31
C GLY A 525 13.42 -4.30 -14.39
N ASP A 526 14.64 -4.41 -13.86
CA ASP A 526 15.16 -3.32 -12.99
C ASP A 526 15.79 -2.17 -13.79
N ALA A 527 14.98 -1.59 -14.67
CA ALA A 527 15.24 -0.35 -15.39
C ALA A 527 14.86 0.84 -14.49
N PHE A 528 15.58 1.01 -13.38
CA PHE A 528 15.37 2.10 -12.44
C PHE A 528 16.63 2.95 -12.25
N LEU A 529 16.41 4.25 -12.12
CA LEU A 529 17.35 5.19 -11.51
C LEU A 529 17.14 5.12 -10.00
N HIS A 530 18.25 5.08 -9.25
CA HIS A 530 18.16 5.08 -7.81
C HIS A 530 18.97 6.22 -7.18
N ILE A 531 18.27 6.96 -6.32
CA ILE A 531 18.70 8.26 -5.82
C ILE A 531 18.76 8.15 -4.30
N GLN A 532 19.95 8.23 -3.72
CA GLN A 532 20.16 8.15 -2.27
C GLN A 532 19.92 9.48 -1.55
N GLU A 533 20.06 10.60 -2.26
CA GLU A 533 19.82 11.95 -1.72
C GLU A 533 19.83 12.97 -2.88
N LEU A 534 19.09 14.05 -2.73
CA LEU A 534 19.10 15.25 -3.56
C LEU A 534 19.15 16.48 -2.65
N GLU A 535 20.26 17.21 -2.67
CA GLU A 535 20.44 18.41 -1.86
C GLU A 535 20.47 19.66 -2.74
N LEU A 536 19.82 20.71 -2.26
CA LEU A 536 19.93 22.07 -2.82
C LEU A 536 20.98 22.83 -2.02
N ILE A 537 22.12 23.13 -2.63
CA ILE A 537 23.17 23.92 -2.01
C ILE A 537 22.83 25.39 -2.24
N ARG A 538 22.52 26.11 -1.16
CA ARG A 538 22.27 27.56 -1.19
C ARG A 538 23.58 28.31 -0.94
N ARG A 539 23.68 29.51 -1.50
CA ARG A 539 24.70 30.48 -1.08
C ARG A 539 24.39 30.89 0.36
N ASP A 540 25.37 30.80 1.24
CA ASP A 540 25.30 31.50 2.52
C ASP A 540 25.11 33.00 2.25
N SER A 541 23.91 33.50 2.53
CA SER A 541 23.69 34.90 2.86
C SER A 541 23.20 34.90 4.31
N GLU A 542 24.09 35.28 5.24
CA GLU A 542 23.87 35.57 6.67
C GLU A 542 22.67 34.94 7.39
#